data_AF-A0A7C2BLG0-F1
#
_entry.id   AF-A0A7C2BLG0-F1
#
_cell.length_a   1.000
_cell.length_b   1.000
_cell.length_c   1.000
_cell.angle_alpha   90.00
_cell.angle_beta   90.00
_cell.angle_gamma   90.00
#
_symmetry.space_group_name_H-M   'P 1'
#
loop_
_entity.id
_entity.type
_entity.pdbx_description
1 polymer ?
#
loop_
_entity_poly.entity_id
_entity_poly.type
_entity_poly.pdbx_seq_one_letter_code
_entity_poly.pdbx_strand_id
1 'polypeptide(L)'
;MTFFTSPIELIKLSLIIGLIHVNIAHVFAVSKFISEGRKADLLNEIGLLLSELFGIPYILLLFLNYEVPLLGSLGANTLLYLTLAGIAVLVVANYMLMKGMGLFMWIFQVTGILGDVLSYVRLAGVGLATYYMSMTFNTMVSLLSGWFSTMIPPFGFYLGLLVTIPLLVVVHLMVLILSILGAFIHSLRLCILEFLSKFYTGDGRDYSPLRIVTSRRIIIK
;
A
#
# COMPACT_ATOMS: atom_id res chain seq x y z
N MET A 1 16.27 -18.33 -10.49
CA MET A 1 14.99 -17.69 -10.13
C MET A 1 15.26 -16.62 -9.07
N THR A 2 15.51 -15.39 -9.49
CA THR A 2 15.98 -14.25 -8.66
C THR A 2 14.99 -13.07 -8.69
N PHE A 3 13.70 -13.34 -8.90
CA PHE A 3 12.64 -12.33 -9.07
C PHE A 3 12.30 -11.51 -7.82
N PHE A 4 12.87 -11.84 -6.65
CA PHE A 4 12.59 -11.15 -5.37
C PHE A 4 13.85 -10.58 -4.70
N THR A 5 15.00 -10.65 -5.36
CA THR A 5 16.27 -10.14 -4.80
C THR A 5 16.55 -8.69 -5.17
N SER A 6 15.93 -8.18 -6.26
CA SER A 6 16.18 -6.81 -6.68
C SER A 6 15.15 -5.84 -6.04
N PRO A 7 15.60 -4.76 -5.36
CA PRO A 7 14.71 -3.77 -4.76
C PRO A 7 13.71 -3.18 -5.75
N ILE A 8 14.13 -3.04 -7.01
CA ILE A 8 13.32 -2.45 -8.08
C ILE A 8 12.12 -3.33 -8.45
N GLU A 9 12.26 -4.67 -8.41
CA GLU A 9 11.15 -5.59 -8.69
C GLU A 9 10.09 -5.57 -7.59
N LEU A 10 10.51 -5.49 -6.32
CA LEU A 10 9.58 -5.36 -5.20
C LEU A 10 8.81 -4.04 -5.24
N ILE A 11 9.49 -2.93 -5.59
CA ILE A 11 8.84 -1.64 -5.79
C ILE A 11 7.82 -1.74 -6.94
N LYS A 12 8.20 -2.32 -8.09
CA LYS A 12 7.29 -2.54 -9.22
C LYS A 12 6.06 -3.35 -8.80
N LEU A 13 6.25 -4.47 -8.10
CA LEU A 13 5.15 -5.30 -7.59
C LEU A 13 4.22 -4.50 -6.66
N SER A 14 4.78 -3.73 -5.74
CA SER A 14 3.99 -2.94 -4.79
C SER A 14 3.15 -1.87 -5.50
N LEU A 15 3.69 -1.23 -6.53
CA LEU A 15 2.96 -0.24 -7.32
C LEU A 15 1.82 -0.87 -8.13
N ILE A 16 2.01 -2.09 -8.66
CA ILE A 16 0.93 -2.83 -9.34
C ILE A 16 -0.20 -3.17 -8.37
N ILE A 17 0.15 -3.62 -7.17
CA ILE A 17 -0.83 -3.90 -6.11
C ILE A 17 -1.59 -2.61 -5.76
N GLY A 18 -0.88 -1.48 -5.62
CA GLY A 18 -1.50 -0.19 -5.37
C GLY A 18 -2.44 0.25 -6.48
N LEU A 19 -2.02 0.12 -7.73
CA LEU A 19 -2.87 0.42 -8.88
C LEU A 19 -4.16 -0.39 -8.86
N ILE A 20 -4.08 -1.71 -8.62
CA ILE A 20 -5.27 -2.56 -8.56
C ILE A 20 -6.17 -2.16 -7.38
N HIS A 21 -5.59 -1.96 -6.20
CA HIS A 21 -6.34 -1.68 -4.98
C HIS A 21 -7.05 -0.32 -5.02
N VAL A 22 -6.37 0.73 -5.48
CA VAL A 22 -6.92 2.09 -5.57
C VAL A 22 -7.97 2.17 -6.68
N ASN A 23 -7.76 1.51 -7.83
CA ASN A 23 -8.80 1.41 -8.86
C ASN A 23 -10.09 0.76 -8.35
N ILE A 24 -9.99 -0.30 -7.53
CA ILE A 24 -11.17 -0.93 -6.92
C ILE A 24 -11.90 0.06 -6.01
N ALA A 25 -11.17 0.88 -5.24
CA ALA A 25 -11.77 1.92 -4.40
C ALA A 25 -12.56 2.95 -5.22
N HIS A 26 -11.99 3.40 -6.35
CA HIS A 26 -12.65 4.33 -7.26
C HIS A 26 -13.88 3.71 -7.95
N VAL A 27 -13.85 2.42 -8.30
CA VAL A 27 -15.04 1.72 -8.82
C VAL A 27 -16.18 1.72 -7.81
N PHE A 28 -15.90 1.49 -6.53
CA PHE A 28 -16.91 1.58 -5.48
C PHE A 28 -17.43 3.01 -5.27
N ALA A 29 -16.56 4.02 -5.36
CA ALA A 29 -16.97 5.42 -5.29
C ALA A 29 -17.90 5.80 -6.46
N VAL A 30 -17.58 5.39 -7.70
CA VAL A 30 -18.46 5.58 -8.86
C VAL A 30 -19.82 4.91 -8.64
N SER A 31 -19.85 3.66 -8.17
CA SER A 31 -21.10 2.94 -7.89
C SER A 31 -22.00 3.69 -6.88
N LYS A 32 -21.39 4.29 -5.85
CA LYS A 32 -22.10 5.12 -4.88
C LYS A 32 -22.69 6.38 -5.52
N PHE A 33 -21.91 7.13 -6.30
CA PHE A 33 -22.39 8.35 -6.96
C PHE A 33 -23.48 8.10 -8.02
N ILE A 34 -23.47 6.93 -8.66
CA ILE A 34 -24.59 6.48 -9.52
C ILE A 34 -25.87 6.39 -8.69
N SER A 35 -25.81 5.77 -7.51
CA SER A 35 -26.96 5.61 -6.62
C SER A 35 -27.49 6.94 -6.05
N GLU A 36 -26.61 7.93 -5.85
CA GLU A 36 -26.98 9.24 -5.30
C GLU A 36 -27.49 10.24 -6.37
N GLY A 37 -27.40 9.90 -7.67
CA GLY A 37 -27.91 10.72 -8.77
C GLY A 37 -27.14 12.03 -9.03
N ARG A 38 -25.98 12.22 -8.40
CA ARG A 38 -25.16 13.44 -8.51
C ARG A 38 -24.24 13.38 -9.74
N LYS A 39 -24.75 13.83 -10.90
CA LYS A 39 -24.07 13.72 -12.21
C LYS A 39 -22.70 14.41 -12.30
N ALA A 40 -22.53 15.54 -11.63
CA ALA A 40 -21.28 16.30 -11.69
C ALA A 40 -20.15 15.64 -10.87
N ASP A 41 -20.48 15.09 -9.70
CA ASP A 41 -19.52 14.34 -8.86
C ASP A 41 -19.15 13.00 -9.52
N LEU A 42 -20.12 12.34 -10.15
CA LEU A 42 -19.88 11.14 -10.94
C LEU A 42 -18.88 11.39 -12.08
N LEU A 43 -19.05 12.48 -12.84
CA LEU A 43 -18.12 12.81 -13.94
C LEU A 43 -16.71 13.10 -13.44
N ASN A 44 -16.58 13.72 -12.26
CA ASN A 44 -15.27 13.98 -11.66
C ASN A 44 -14.58 12.66 -11.28
N GLU A 45 -15.33 11.76 -10.63
CA GLU A 45 -14.81 10.45 -10.21
C GLU A 45 -14.43 9.56 -11.41
N ILE A 46 -15.22 9.59 -12.48
CA ILE A 46 -14.90 8.89 -13.74
C ILE A 46 -13.64 9.47 -14.38
N GLY A 47 -13.49 10.81 -14.39
CA GLY A 47 -12.29 11.47 -14.88
C GLY A 47 -11.04 11.09 -14.08
N LEU A 48 -11.18 10.96 -12.76
CA LEU A 48 -10.12 10.48 -11.87
C LEU A 48 -9.75 9.03 -12.17
N LEU A 49 -10.74 8.14 -12.28
CA LEU A 49 -10.52 6.73 -12.60
C LEU A 49 -9.81 6.56 -13.96
N LEU A 50 -10.25 7.27 -15.00
CA LEU A 50 -9.61 7.24 -16.32
C LEU A 50 -8.18 7.79 -16.27
N SER A 51 -7.98 8.92 -15.60
CA SER A 51 -6.65 9.51 -15.46
C SER A 51 -5.70 8.59 -14.68
N GLU A 52 -6.20 7.87 -13.67
CA GLU A 52 -5.41 6.93 -12.87
C GLU A 52 -5.05 5.67 -13.66
N LEU A 53 -6.05 5.03 -14.29
CA LEU A 53 -5.93 3.77 -14.98
C LEU A 53 -4.90 3.82 -16.12
N PHE A 54 -4.80 4.95 -16.83
CA PHE A 54 -3.83 5.13 -17.91
C PHE A 54 -2.61 5.95 -17.48
N GLY A 55 -2.73 6.80 -16.46
CA GLY A 55 -1.68 7.76 -16.05
C GLY A 55 -0.54 7.10 -15.33
N ILE A 56 -0.87 6.19 -14.43
CA ILE A 56 0.12 5.52 -13.60
C ILE A 56 0.91 4.49 -14.41
N PRO A 57 0.29 3.67 -15.30
CA PRO A 57 1.04 2.84 -16.24
C PRO A 57 1.98 3.63 -17.16
N TYR A 58 1.58 4.83 -17.60
CA TYR A 58 2.45 5.71 -18.40
C TYR A 58 3.68 6.18 -17.60
N ILE A 59 3.50 6.64 -16.37
CA ILE A 59 4.60 7.05 -15.47
C ILE A 59 5.51 5.85 -15.16
N LEU A 60 4.92 4.67 -14.90
CA LEU A 60 5.66 3.44 -14.62
C LEU A 60 6.49 2.98 -15.82
N LEU A 61 5.97 3.13 -17.04
CA LEU A 61 6.70 2.85 -18.28
C LEU A 61 7.86 3.84 -18.48
N LEU A 62 7.63 5.14 -18.26
CA LEU A 62 8.63 6.19 -18.48
C LEU A 62 9.80 6.13 -17.48
N PHE A 63 9.50 5.95 -16.19
CA PHE A 63 10.50 6.03 -15.12
C PHE A 63 11.13 4.68 -14.76
N LEU A 64 10.39 3.58 -14.90
CA LEU A 64 10.84 2.25 -14.44
C LEU A 64 10.98 1.23 -15.58
N ASN A 65 10.79 1.68 -16.84
CA ASN A 65 10.89 0.89 -18.07
C ASN A 65 10.18 -0.46 -17.93
N TYR A 66 8.95 -0.41 -17.40
CA TYR A 66 8.16 -1.59 -17.08
C TYR A 66 6.81 -1.52 -17.77
N GLU A 67 6.57 -2.51 -18.61
CA GLU A 67 5.28 -2.71 -19.26
C GLU A 67 4.34 -3.41 -18.29
N VAL A 68 3.28 -2.71 -17.90
CA VAL A 68 2.23 -3.29 -17.07
C VAL A 68 1.51 -4.36 -17.89
N PRO A 69 1.32 -5.58 -17.35
CA PRO A 69 0.50 -6.60 -18.01
C PRO A 69 -0.88 -6.02 -18.35
N LEU A 70 -1.38 -6.30 -19.57
CA LEU A 70 -2.65 -5.81 -20.18
C LEU A 70 -2.61 -4.44 -20.87
N LEU A 71 -1.81 -3.46 -20.40
CA LEU A 71 -1.75 -2.11 -21.00
C LEU A 71 -0.45 -1.84 -21.78
N GLY A 72 0.61 -2.62 -21.55
CA GLY A 72 1.90 -2.48 -22.24
C GLY A 72 1.81 -2.60 -23.76
N SER A 73 0.85 -3.38 -24.27
CA SER A 73 0.63 -3.55 -25.72
C SER A 73 0.07 -2.32 -26.42
N LEU A 74 -0.44 -1.34 -25.69
CA LEU A 74 -1.07 -0.16 -26.27
C LEU A 74 -0.04 0.87 -26.74
N GLY A 75 1.23 0.77 -26.33
CA GLY A 75 2.29 1.70 -26.71
C GLY A 75 2.19 3.05 -25.97
N ALA A 76 3.34 3.66 -25.69
CA ALA A 76 3.44 4.84 -24.82
C ALA A 76 2.57 6.04 -25.26
N ASN A 77 2.35 6.20 -26.58
CA ASN A 77 1.61 7.32 -27.14
C ASN A 77 0.09 7.21 -26.91
N THR A 78 -0.47 6.00 -27.00
CA THR A 78 -1.92 5.81 -26.78
C THR A 78 -2.26 5.97 -25.30
N LEU A 79 -1.40 5.48 -24.41
CA LEU A 79 -1.46 5.72 -22.97
C LEU A 79 -1.49 7.22 -22.67
N LEU A 80 -0.60 8.00 -23.28
CA LEU A 80 -0.58 9.46 -23.13
C LEU A 80 -1.88 10.11 -23.62
N TYR A 81 -2.42 9.70 -24.77
CA TYR A 81 -3.68 10.28 -25.25
C TYR A 81 -4.87 9.95 -24.36
N LEU A 82 -4.95 8.75 -23.81
CA LEU A 82 -6.01 8.40 -22.87
C LEU A 82 -5.87 9.12 -21.52
N THR A 83 -4.66 9.39 -21.05
CA THR A 83 -4.46 10.18 -19.82
C THR A 83 -4.86 11.62 -19.99
N LEU A 84 -4.48 12.24 -21.12
CA LEU A 84 -4.91 13.59 -21.46
C LEU A 84 -6.44 13.67 -21.60
N ALA A 85 -7.07 12.63 -22.17
CA ALA A 85 -8.53 12.55 -22.22
C ALA A 85 -9.16 12.46 -20.81
N GLY A 86 -8.60 11.65 -19.91
CA GLY A 86 -9.03 11.57 -18.51
C GLY A 86 -8.90 12.91 -17.79
N ILE A 87 -7.75 13.59 -17.93
CA ILE A 87 -7.52 14.92 -17.36
C ILE A 87 -8.50 15.94 -17.94
N ALA A 88 -8.78 15.90 -19.25
CA ALA A 88 -9.75 16.81 -19.87
C ALA A 88 -11.16 16.62 -19.29
N VAL A 89 -11.62 15.38 -19.11
CA VAL A 89 -12.90 15.07 -18.46
C VAL A 89 -12.93 15.58 -17.03
N LEU A 90 -11.83 15.41 -16.30
CA LEU A 90 -11.68 15.85 -14.91
C LEU A 90 -11.72 17.38 -14.77
N VAL A 91 -11.07 18.11 -15.68
CA VAL A 91 -11.13 19.58 -15.74
C VAL A 91 -12.55 20.06 -16.04
N VAL A 92 -13.25 19.43 -16.98
CA VAL A 92 -14.65 19.76 -17.31
C VAL A 92 -15.57 19.49 -16.12
N ALA A 93 -15.40 18.36 -15.44
CA ALA A 93 -16.20 18.00 -14.27
C ALA A 93 -15.99 18.97 -13.10
N ASN A 94 -14.75 19.32 -12.78
CA ASN A 94 -14.45 20.28 -11.71
C ASN A 94 -14.96 21.70 -12.05
N TYR A 95 -14.91 22.10 -13.32
CA TYR A 95 -15.53 23.34 -13.77
C TYR A 95 -17.05 23.34 -13.56
N MET A 96 -17.74 22.22 -13.83
CA MET A 96 -19.19 22.11 -13.56
C MET A 96 -19.52 22.14 -12.06
N LEU A 97 -18.66 21.61 -11.19
CA LEU A 97 -18.88 21.56 -9.74
C LEU A 97 -18.65 22.90 -9.04
N MET A 98 -17.51 23.55 -9.31
CA MET A 98 -17.03 24.71 -8.54
C MET A 98 -16.75 25.95 -9.40
N LYS A 99 -17.11 25.91 -10.69
CA LYS A 99 -16.87 26.99 -11.66
C LYS A 99 -15.40 27.44 -11.64
N GLY A 100 -15.13 28.72 -11.36
CA GLY A 100 -13.80 29.31 -11.44
C GLY A 100 -12.76 28.70 -10.49
N MET A 101 -13.16 28.21 -9.32
CA MET A 101 -12.25 27.51 -8.39
C MET A 101 -11.94 26.08 -8.86
N GLY A 102 -12.84 25.46 -9.62
CA GLY A 102 -12.66 24.10 -10.12
C GLY A 102 -11.47 23.94 -11.08
N LEU A 103 -11.11 24.99 -11.82
CA LEU A 103 -9.99 24.98 -12.77
C LEU A 103 -8.61 24.83 -12.09
N PHE A 104 -8.50 25.07 -10.78
CA PHE A 104 -7.26 24.83 -10.03
C PHE A 104 -7.32 23.56 -9.21
N MET A 105 -8.51 23.08 -8.83
CA MET A 105 -8.65 21.93 -7.93
C MET A 105 -8.28 20.59 -8.57
N TRP A 106 -8.35 20.49 -9.90
CA TRP A 106 -8.00 19.27 -10.63
C TRP A 106 -6.55 18.81 -10.38
N ILE A 107 -5.59 19.74 -10.24
CA ILE A 107 -4.19 19.39 -10.02
C ILE A 107 -4.00 18.70 -8.67
N PHE A 108 -4.69 19.18 -7.63
CA PHE A 108 -4.61 18.60 -6.30
C PHE A 108 -5.20 17.19 -6.28
N GLN A 109 -6.30 16.96 -7.01
CA GLN A 109 -6.91 15.64 -7.11
C GLN A 109 -5.99 14.65 -7.85
N VAL A 110 -5.38 15.08 -8.96
CA VAL A 110 -4.41 14.26 -9.72
C VAL A 110 -3.15 13.96 -8.88
N THR A 111 -2.61 14.94 -8.16
CA THR A 111 -1.47 14.70 -7.26
C THR A 111 -1.86 13.82 -6.07
N GLY A 112 -3.11 13.90 -5.61
CA GLY A 112 -3.65 13.06 -4.55
C GLY A 112 -3.66 11.59 -4.93
N ILE A 113 -4.27 11.25 -6.08
CA ILE A 113 -4.31 9.85 -6.58
C ILE A 113 -2.91 9.30 -6.86
N LEU A 114 -1.99 10.13 -7.35
CA LEU A 114 -0.59 9.74 -7.55
C LEU A 114 0.05 9.42 -6.19
N GLY A 115 -0.20 10.25 -5.17
CA GLY A 115 0.24 10.02 -3.80
C GLY A 115 -0.33 8.72 -3.21
N ASP A 116 -1.60 8.42 -3.46
CA ASP A 116 -2.26 7.21 -2.97
C ASP A 116 -1.63 5.94 -3.54
N VAL A 117 -1.31 5.90 -4.83
CA VAL A 117 -0.63 4.73 -5.42
C VAL A 117 0.84 4.66 -5.03
N LEU A 118 1.56 5.79 -4.98
CA LEU A 118 2.95 5.82 -4.50
C LEU A 118 3.06 5.41 -3.03
N SER A 119 2.00 5.59 -2.24
CA SER A 119 1.91 5.15 -0.85
C SER A 119 2.14 3.62 -0.70
N TYR A 120 1.81 2.84 -1.73
CA TYR A 120 2.02 1.38 -1.74
C TYR A 120 3.49 0.97 -1.81
N VAL A 121 4.41 1.87 -2.19
CA VAL A 121 5.86 1.63 -2.07
C VAL A 121 6.24 1.24 -0.64
N ARG A 122 5.42 1.61 0.35
CA ARG A 122 5.57 1.14 1.74
C ARG A 122 5.60 -0.38 1.86
N LEU A 123 4.80 -1.13 1.09
CA LEU A 123 4.82 -2.58 1.10
C LEU A 123 6.20 -3.12 0.73
N ALA A 124 6.80 -2.56 -0.33
CA ALA A 124 8.16 -2.90 -0.74
C ALA A 124 9.19 -2.50 0.34
N GLY A 125 9.05 -1.31 0.93
CA GLY A 125 9.96 -0.82 1.97
C GLY A 125 10.00 -1.72 3.21
N VAL A 126 8.84 -2.19 3.68
CA VAL A 126 8.74 -3.08 4.86
C VAL A 126 9.29 -4.47 4.54
N GLY A 127 9.00 -5.00 3.35
CA GLY A 127 9.56 -6.27 2.89
C GLY A 127 11.09 -6.22 2.77
N LEU A 128 11.63 -5.17 2.15
CA LEU A 128 13.08 -4.98 2.04
C LEU A 128 13.74 -4.77 3.40
N ALA A 129 13.13 -4.00 4.30
CA ALA A 129 13.67 -3.76 5.63
C ALA A 129 13.82 -5.07 6.43
N THR A 130 12.80 -5.93 6.41
CA THR A 130 12.84 -7.23 7.10
C THR A 130 13.85 -8.19 6.47
N TYR A 131 13.97 -8.20 5.14
CA TYR A 131 14.98 -8.97 4.42
C TYR A 131 16.41 -8.55 4.81
N TYR A 132 16.72 -7.25 4.72
CA TYR A 132 18.06 -6.73 5.06
C TYR A 132 18.39 -6.89 6.54
N MET A 133 17.39 -6.73 7.43
CA MET A 133 17.57 -6.97 8.86
C MET A 133 17.94 -8.44 9.12
N SER A 134 17.21 -9.38 8.52
CA SER A 134 17.50 -10.83 8.63
C SER A 134 18.89 -11.18 8.08
N MET A 135 19.24 -10.64 6.90
CA MET A 135 20.54 -10.85 6.27
C MET A 135 21.69 -10.33 7.12
N THR A 136 21.56 -9.12 7.68
CA THR A 136 22.59 -8.51 8.52
C THR A 136 22.80 -9.31 9.79
N PHE A 137 21.72 -9.72 10.44
CA PHE A 137 21.81 -10.55 11.65
C PHE A 137 22.41 -11.92 11.38
N ASN A 138 22.03 -12.59 10.29
CA ASN A 138 22.63 -13.87 9.91
C ASN A 138 24.14 -13.72 9.65
N THR A 139 24.54 -12.63 8.99
CA THR A 139 25.95 -12.31 8.76
C THR A 139 26.70 -12.07 10.08
N MET A 140 26.12 -11.32 11.02
CA MET A 140 26.72 -11.09 12.34
C MET A 140 26.88 -12.39 13.15
N VAL A 141 25.89 -13.27 13.15
CA VAL A 141 25.96 -14.58 13.84
C VAL A 141 27.01 -15.48 13.18
N SER A 142 27.08 -15.51 11.85
CA SER A 142 28.09 -16.27 11.11
C SER A 142 29.50 -15.78 11.43
N LEU A 143 29.73 -14.47 11.47
CA LEU A 143 31.02 -13.91 11.85
C LEU A 143 31.37 -14.29 13.28
N LEU A 144 30.43 -14.16 14.22
CA LEU A 144 30.63 -14.54 15.62
C LEU A 144 31.02 -16.03 15.76
N SER A 145 30.34 -16.92 15.04
CA SER A 145 30.67 -18.35 15.03
C SER A 145 32.10 -18.63 14.51
N GLY A 146 32.52 -17.93 13.46
CA GLY A 146 33.86 -18.07 12.87
C GLY A 146 34.97 -17.54 13.79
N TRP A 147 34.70 -16.45 14.51
CA TRP A 147 35.62 -15.94 15.53
C TRP A 147 35.83 -16.94 16.67
N PHE A 148 34.75 -17.53 17.21
CA PHE A 148 34.86 -18.52 18.29
C PHE A 148 35.50 -19.84 17.85
N SER A 149 35.26 -20.30 16.61
CA SER A 149 35.86 -21.53 16.10
C SER A 149 37.38 -21.43 15.92
N THR A 150 37.90 -20.23 15.64
CA THR A 150 39.32 -20.02 15.33
C THR A 150 40.18 -19.77 16.58
N MET A 151 39.58 -19.25 17.66
CA MET A 151 40.32 -18.88 18.88
C MET A 151 40.68 -20.07 19.79
N ILE A 152 39.93 -21.18 19.76
CA ILE A 152 40.14 -22.33 20.68
C ILE A 152 40.04 -23.68 19.93
N PRO A 153 41.04 -24.13 19.16
CA PRO A 153 41.06 -25.50 18.65
C PRO A 153 41.36 -26.48 19.80
N PRO A 154 40.61 -27.59 20.05
CA PRO A 154 39.47 -28.18 19.31
C PRO A 154 38.06 -27.95 19.93
N PHE A 155 37.95 -27.31 21.11
CA PHE A 155 36.67 -27.11 21.83
C PHE A 155 35.85 -25.90 21.34
N GLY A 156 36.45 -24.99 20.57
CA GLY A 156 35.85 -23.74 20.11
C GLY A 156 34.68 -23.91 19.15
N PHE A 157 34.62 -25.05 18.44
CA PHE A 157 33.45 -25.41 17.63
C PHE A 157 32.19 -25.63 18.50
N TYR A 158 32.32 -26.41 19.59
CA TYR A 158 31.22 -26.67 20.50
C TYR A 158 30.80 -25.42 21.27
N LEU A 159 31.77 -24.60 21.69
CA LEU A 159 31.50 -23.34 22.39
C LEU A 159 30.82 -22.31 21.47
N GLY A 160 31.28 -22.20 20.23
CA GLY A 160 30.68 -21.33 19.21
C GLY A 160 29.25 -21.74 18.91
N LEU A 161 28.97 -23.04 18.79
CA LEU A 161 27.62 -23.57 18.56
C LEU A 161 26.69 -23.33 19.76
N LEU A 162 27.18 -23.51 20.99
CA LEU A 162 26.43 -23.27 22.22
C LEU A 162 25.98 -21.81 22.37
N VAL A 163 26.80 -20.85 21.94
CA VAL A 163 26.49 -19.41 22.05
C VAL A 163 25.66 -18.91 20.86
N THR A 164 25.90 -19.43 19.66
CA THR A 164 25.26 -18.93 18.43
C THR A 164 23.83 -19.43 18.26
N ILE A 165 23.50 -20.65 18.72
CA ILE A 165 22.14 -21.19 18.62
C ILE A 165 21.12 -20.34 19.41
N PRO A 166 21.31 -20.05 20.71
CA PRO A 166 20.38 -19.20 21.45
C PRO A 166 20.27 -17.80 20.86
N LEU A 167 21.39 -17.22 20.42
CA LEU A 167 21.42 -15.90 19.80
C LEU A 167 20.61 -15.87 18.51
N LEU A 168 20.75 -16.88 17.65
CA LEU A 168 20.00 -17.02 16.41
C LEU A 168 18.49 -17.07 16.69
N VAL A 169 18.07 -17.85 17.70
CA VAL A 169 16.67 -17.98 18.11
C VAL A 169 16.11 -16.64 18.58
N VAL A 170 16.82 -15.94 19.47
CA VAL A 170 16.37 -14.63 20.00
C VAL A 170 16.23 -13.61 18.87
N VAL A 171 17.22 -13.56 17.98
CA VAL A 171 17.24 -12.60 16.88
C VAL A 171 16.15 -12.87 15.85
N HIS A 172 15.93 -14.12 15.46
CA HIS A 172 14.83 -14.47 14.55
C HIS A 172 13.46 -14.25 15.17
N LEU A 173 13.31 -14.48 16.48
CA LEU A 173 12.08 -14.20 17.20
C LEU A 173 11.77 -12.70 17.22
N MET A 174 12.78 -11.84 17.42
CA MET A 174 12.62 -10.39 17.35
C MET A 174 12.21 -9.94 15.95
N VAL A 175 12.89 -10.42 14.90
CA VAL A 175 12.57 -10.10 13.50
C VAL A 175 11.15 -10.56 13.14
N LEU A 176 10.73 -11.73 13.62
CA LEU A 176 9.38 -12.25 13.40
C LEU A 176 8.32 -11.34 14.04
N ILE A 177 8.52 -10.92 15.30
CA ILE A 177 7.56 -10.02 15.96
C ILE A 177 7.48 -8.68 15.22
N LEU A 178 8.62 -8.09 14.87
CA LEU A 178 8.68 -6.80 14.18
C LEU A 178 8.06 -6.87 12.78
N SER A 179 8.31 -7.95 12.04
CA SER A 179 7.74 -8.13 10.70
C SER A 179 6.23 -8.30 10.72
N ILE A 180 5.68 -9.08 11.67
CA ILE A 180 4.23 -9.25 11.82
C ILE A 180 3.56 -7.92 12.20
N LEU A 181 4.11 -7.22 13.20
CA LEU A 181 3.57 -5.94 13.65
C LEU A 181 3.64 -4.88 12.54
N GLY A 182 4.78 -4.80 11.86
CA GLY A 182 4.99 -3.90 10.73
C GLY A 182 4.00 -4.18 9.60
N ALA A 183 3.88 -5.44 9.17
CA ALA A 183 2.92 -5.82 8.13
C ALA A 183 1.49 -5.47 8.53
N PHE A 184 1.07 -5.77 9.77
CA PHE A 184 -0.27 -5.47 10.26
C PHE A 184 -0.61 -3.98 10.22
N ILE A 185 0.25 -3.12 10.79
CA ILE A 185 0.01 -1.67 10.86
C ILE A 185 0.02 -1.05 9.46
N HIS A 186 0.94 -1.50 8.60
CA HIS A 186 1.06 -0.95 7.26
C HIS A 186 -0.11 -1.38 6.36
N SER A 187 -0.60 -2.62 6.48
CA SER A 187 -1.84 -3.05 5.83
C SER A 187 -3.05 -2.25 6.31
N LEU A 188 -3.19 -2.04 7.62
CA LEU A 188 -4.28 -1.24 8.18
C LEU A 188 -4.29 0.19 7.62
N ARG A 189 -3.11 0.80 7.50
CA ARG A 189 -2.99 2.14 6.92
C ARG A 189 -3.50 2.18 5.48
N LEU A 190 -3.11 1.23 4.63
CA LEU A 190 -3.56 1.17 3.24
C LEU A 190 -5.10 1.02 3.19
N CYS A 191 -5.68 0.14 4.02
CA CYS A 191 -7.13 -0.05 4.06
C CYS A 191 -7.92 1.19 4.54
N ILE A 192 -7.47 1.89 5.58
CA ILE A 192 -8.22 3.03 6.14
C ILE A 192 -8.02 4.28 5.29
N LEU A 193 -6.78 4.61 4.93
CA LEU A 193 -6.47 5.89 4.31
C LEU A 193 -6.65 5.88 2.80
N GLU A 194 -6.36 4.77 2.12
CA GLU A 194 -6.35 4.74 0.66
C GLU A 194 -7.59 4.07 0.09
N PHE A 195 -8.13 3.05 0.77
CA PHE A 195 -9.34 2.36 0.31
C PHE A 195 -10.63 2.96 0.90
N LEU A 196 -10.75 2.96 2.24
CA LEU A 196 -12.00 3.34 2.91
C LEU A 196 -12.35 4.83 2.72
N SER A 197 -11.35 5.70 2.71
CA SER A 197 -11.53 7.15 2.57
C SER A 197 -12.25 7.58 1.28
N LYS A 198 -12.23 6.74 0.23
CA LYS A 198 -12.80 7.06 -1.08
C LYS A 198 -14.31 6.89 -1.15
N PHE A 199 -14.87 5.88 -0.49
CA PHE A 199 -16.30 5.57 -0.57
C PHE A 199 -17.05 5.76 0.76
N TYR A 200 -16.35 5.68 1.90
CA TYR A 200 -16.98 5.71 3.21
C TYR A 200 -17.12 7.15 3.72
N THR A 201 -18.36 7.62 3.84
CA THR A 201 -18.68 8.97 4.33
C THR A 201 -18.78 9.07 5.84
N GLY A 202 -18.66 7.96 6.57
CA GLY A 202 -18.78 7.93 8.04
C GLY A 202 -20.18 8.28 8.57
N ASP A 203 -21.14 8.54 7.69
CA ASP A 203 -22.49 8.93 8.02
C ASP A 203 -23.40 7.69 8.07
N GLY A 204 -23.53 7.15 9.28
CA GLY A 204 -24.37 6.00 9.57
C GLY A 204 -25.05 6.20 10.92
N ARG A 205 -26.32 5.79 11.04
CA ARG A 205 -26.96 5.69 12.34
C ARG A 205 -26.57 4.37 12.99
N ASP A 206 -25.97 4.44 14.17
CA ASP A 206 -25.70 3.27 14.97
C ASP A 206 -26.99 2.48 15.18
N TYR A 207 -26.95 1.20 14.78
CA TYR A 207 -28.07 0.30 14.99
C TYR A 207 -28.21 0.02 16.48
N SER A 208 -29.18 0.66 17.13
CA SER A 208 -29.54 0.43 18.53
C SER A 208 -30.82 -0.41 18.61
N PRO A 209 -30.71 -1.76 18.65
CA PRO A 209 -31.88 -2.60 18.86
C PRO A 209 -32.43 -2.40 20.27
N LEU A 210 -33.72 -2.72 20.47
CA LEU A 210 -34.36 -2.78 21.77
C LEU A 210 -33.56 -3.70 22.71
N ARG A 211 -32.81 -3.11 23.65
CA ARG A 211 -32.03 -3.84 24.66
C ARG A 211 -32.79 -3.87 25.98
N ILE A 212 -33.07 -5.06 26.49
CA ILE A 212 -33.59 -5.24 27.85
C ILE A 212 -32.42 -5.02 28.82
N VAL A 213 -32.33 -3.82 29.40
CA VAL A 213 -31.32 -3.49 30.42
C VAL A 213 -31.74 -4.12 31.75
N THR A 214 -31.26 -5.33 32.04
CA THR A 214 -31.42 -5.93 33.37
C THR A 214 -30.43 -5.26 34.32
N SER A 215 -30.84 -4.18 34.99
CA SER A 215 -30.03 -3.59 36.06
C SER A 215 -30.01 -4.54 37.26
N ARG A 216 -28.86 -5.14 37.56
CA ARG A 216 -28.69 -6.00 38.74
C ARG A 216 -28.68 -5.10 39.98
N ARG A 217 -29.78 -5.07 40.73
CA ARG A 217 -29.87 -4.32 42.00
C ARG A 217 -29.00 -5.05 43.04
N ILE A 218 -27.82 -4.51 43.36
CA ILE A 218 -26.97 -5.03 44.43
C ILE A 218 -27.53 -4.48 45.74
N ILE A 219 -28.19 -5.33 46.52
CA ILE A 219 -28.64 -5.00 47.88
C ILE A 219 -27.44 -5.21 48.80
N ILE A 220 -26.85 -4.11 49.28
CA ILE A 220 -25.83 -4.15 50.33
C ILE A 220 -26.59 -4.29 51.66
N LYS A 221 -26.36 -5.40 52.36
CA LYS A 221 -26.90 -5.68 53.70
C LYS A 221 -25.90 -5.27 54.76
#